data_AF-A0A0V0XIX7-F1
#
_entry.id   AF-A0A0V0XIX7-F1
#
_cell.length_a   1.000
_cell.length_b   1.000
_cell.length_c   1.000
_cell.angle_alpha   90.00
_cell.angle_beta   90.00
_cell.angle_gamma   90.00
#
_symmetry.space_group_name_H-M   'P 1'
#
loop_
_entity.id
_entity.type
_entity.pdbx_description
1 polymer ?
#
loop_
_entity_poly.entity_id
_entity_poly.type
_entity_poly.pdbx_seq_one_letter_code
_entity_poly.pdbx_strand_id
1 'polypeptide(L)'
;LQLKPFVNVDSYFVDSLFRRTSKDIVAQLIIMSHFMMGFHRVKVKGRRALPTEAPILVIAPHSSFFDTLPFCCIGAPSVVGKKSLMKIPFFGKLLSLTKPILVDRNEKGSRSSAAHELKQRANLVFNGAKNNGMQWPQIAIFPEGTCTNRSQLISFKPGAFMAQLPVQPVCLRWPNKYDFVSWTWEGTAPLKLFWLSVCQLQTNLEIEFLPVYVPNEAEKGDANLYARNVRAVMARCLQIPTDDYYVEDARYLTLHGKGKLEEFFDLLNRLNMSLSVGEDLHSLQAVWNYLRHSEFSAKHFAVTYNEFQSYLHFPKDQISLRRVFNIMDWV
;
A
#
# COMPACT_ATOMS: atom_id res chain seq x y z
N LEU A 1 -34.53 -31.64 25.32
CA LEU A 1 -33.10 -31.56 24.91
C LEU A 1 -32.83 -30.17 24.36
N GLN A 2 -32.53 -29.21 25.24
CA GLN A 2 -32.11 -27.87 24.84
C GLN A 2 -30.66 -27.94 24.39
N LEU A 3 -30.43 -27.74 23.09
CA LEU A 3 -29.11 -27.57 22.51
C LEU A 3 -28.49 -26.31 23.10
N LYS A 4 -27.44 -26.48 23.91
CA LYS A 4 -26.60 -25.39 24.39
C LYS A 4 -26.04 -24.62 23.19
N PRO A 5 -26.03 -23.28 23.21
CA PRO A 5 -25.48 -22.49 22.13
C PRO A 5 -23.97 -22.76 22.01
N PHE A 6 -23.49 -22.71 20.76
CA PHE A 6 -22.10 -22.75 20.37
C PHE A 6 -21.23 -21.97 21.35
N VAL A 7 -20.19 -22.66 21.85
CA VAL A 7 -19.12 -22.11 22.68
C VAL A 7 -18.69 -20.75 22.14
N ASN A 8 -18.81 -19.72 22.99
CA ASN A 8 -18.37 -18.37 22.72
C ASN A 8 -16.83 -18.35 22.54
N VAL A 9 -16.36 -18.38 21.30
CA VAL A 9 -14.95 -18.56 20.92
C VAL A 9 -14.08 -17.34 21.29
N ASP A 10 -14.69 -16.20 21.64
CA ASP A 10 -13.99 -14.98 22.02
C ASP A 10 -13.25 -15.09 23.36
N SER A 11 -13.63 -16.04 24.23
CA SER A 11 -13.03 -16.24 25.54
C SER A 11 -11.68 -17.00 25.53
N TYR A 12 -11.33 -17.68 24.43
CA TYR A 12 -10.07 -18.43 24.34
C TYR A 12 -8.86 -17.55 23.98
N PHE A 13 -9.07 -16.30 23.57
CA PHE A 13 -8.00 -15.37 23.17
C PHE A 13 -7.49 -14.47 24.30
N VAL A 14 -7.81 -14.82 25.56
CA VAL A 14 -7.48 -14.02 26.75
C VAL A 14 -6.08 -14.36 27.30
N ASP A 15 -5.56 -15.56 27.06
CA ASP A 15 -4.21 -15.91 27.53
C ASP A 15 -3.13 -15.45 26.53
N SER A 16 -2.32 -14.49 26.97
CA SER A 16 -1.18 -13.95 26.24
C SER A 16 -0.18 -15.04 25.81
N LEU A 17 -0.04 -16.10 26.62
CA LEU A 17 0.85 -17.22 26.34
C LEU A 17 0.30 -18.07 25.19
N PHE A 18 -0.97 -18.47 25.26
CA PHE A 18 -1.61 -19.24 24.20
C PHE A 18 -1.57 -18.52 22.85
N ARG A 19 -1.84 -17.20 22.84
CA ARG A 19 -1.75 -16.39 21.63
C ARG A 19 -0.32 -16.35 21.09
N ARG A 20 0.68 -16.15 21.96
CA ARG A 20 2.09 -16.10 21.55
C ARG A 20 2.53 -17.43 20.95
N THR A 21 2.31 -18.54 21.65
CA THR A 21 2.64 -19.89 21.18
C THR A 21 1.91 -20.22 19.88
N SER A 22 0.63 -19.88 19.77
CA SER A 22 -0.15 -20.09 18.53
C SER A 22 0.41 -19.29 17.36
N LYS A 23 0.80 -18.03 17.59
CA LYS A 23 1.44 -17.20 16.54
C LYS A 23 2.77 -17.79 16.08
N ASP A 24 3.59 -18.27 17.03
CA ASP A 24 4.91 -18.84 16.72
C ASP A 24 4.76 -20.13 15.91
N ILE A 25 3.84 -21.03 16.30
CA ILE A 25 3.53 -22.25 15.54
C ILE A 25 3.05 -21.90 14.13
N VAL A 26 2.11 -20.97 14.00
CA VAL A 26 1.57 -20.56 12.69
C VAL A 26 2.67 -19.96 11.82
N ALA A 27 3.54 -19.11 12.37
CA ALA A 27 4.66 -18.55 11.63
C ALA A 27 5.61 -19.64 11.13
N GLN A 28 5.93 -20.64 11.95
CA GLN A 28 6.77 -21.77 11.52
C GLN A 28 6.12 -22.61 10.43
N LEU A 29 4.80 -22.87 10.52
CA LEU A 29 4.06 -23.58 9.47
C LEU A 29 4.07 -22.80 8.14
N ILE A 30 3.94 -21.47 8.19
CA ILE A 30 4.02 -20.62 7.00
C ILE A 30 5.44 -20.62 6.42
N ILE A 31 6.48 -20.52 7.27
CA ILE A 31 7.87 -20.60 6.81
C ILE A 31 8.15 -21.96 6.16
N MET A 32 7.72 -23.05 6.78
CA MET A 32 7.88 -24.41 6.24
C MET A 32 7.11 -24.60 4.92
N SER A 33 5.89 -24.08 4.81
CA SER A 33 5.12 -24.16 3.56
C SER A 33 5.81 -23.40 2.43
N HIS A 34 6.34 -22.19 2.70
CA HIS A 34 7.10 -21.43 1.71
C HIS A 34 8.43 -22.09 1.37
N PHE A 35 9.10 -22.72 2.34
CA PHE A 35 10.28 -23.51 2.08
C PHE A 35 9.97 -24.63 1.07
N MET A 36 8.86 -25.38 1.25
CA MET A 36 8.43 -26.39 0.28
C MET A 36 8.05 -25.83 -1.10
N MET A 37 7.66 -24.55 -1.17
CA MET A 37 7.37 -23.84 -2.43
C MET A 37 8.63 -23.25 -3.10
N GLY A 38 9.84 -23.55 -2.62
CA GLY A 38 11.09 -23.10 -3.24
C GLY A 38 11.71 -21.84 -2.63
N PHE A 39 11.15 -21.28 -1.54
CA PHE A 39 11.68 -20.07 -0.90
C PHE A 39 12.86 -20.37 0.04
N HIS A 40 13.89 -21.05 -0.48
CA HIS A 40 14.99 -21.53 0.37
C HIS A 40 16.00 -20.44 0.78
N ARG A 41 15.96 -19.26 0.12
CA ARG A 41 16.92 -18.16 0.37
C ARG A 41 16.18 -16.88 0.70
N VAL A 42 16.03 -16.66 2.00
CA VAL A 42 15.57 -15.38 2.56
C VAL A 42 16.77 -14.67 3.17
N LYS A 43 17.20 -13.55 2.59
CA LYS A 43 18.25 -12.70 3.15
C LYS A 43 17.63 -11.56 3.94
N VAL A 44 18.12 -11.35 5.15
CA VAL A 44 17.72 -10.21 5.98
C VAL A 44 18.92 -9.28 6.14
N LYS A 45 18.74 -8.00 5.80
CA LYS A 45 19.73 -6.93 5.91
C LYS A 45 19.24 -5.87 6.90
N GLY A 46 20.17 -5.28 7.63
CA GLY A 46 19.87 -4.25 8.63
C GLY A 46 19.24 -4.82 9.92
N ARG A 47 19.03 -3.92 10.89
CA ARG A 47 18.45 -4.26 12.19
C ARG A 47 16.98 -3.85 12.23
N ARG A 48 16.11 -4.78 12.61
CA ARG A 48 14.73 -4.41 12.97
C ARG A 48 14.70 -3.57 14.24
N ALA A 49 14.04 -2.43 14.17
CA ALA A 49 13.82 -1.54 15.30
C ALA A 49 12.89 -2.17 16.33
N LEU A 50 13.14 -1.86 17.60
CA LEU A 50 12.25 -2.22 18.69
C LEU A 50 10.89 -1.51 18.53
N PRO A 51 9.80 -2.07 19.08
CA PRO A 51 8.48 -1.43 19.04
C PRO A 51 8.46 -0.01 19.61
N THR A 52 9.30 0.26 20.61
CA THR A 52 9.47 1.58 21.23
C THR A 52 10.35 2.54 20.43
N GLU A 53 11.17 2.04 19.49
CA GLU A 53 11.96 2.87 18.57
C GLU A 53 11.12 3.27 17.34
N ALA A 54 10.36 2.32 16.79
CA ALA A 54 9.48 2.52 15.65
C ALA A 54 8.23 1.63 15.79
N PRO A 55 7.06 2.16 16.19
CA PRO A 55 5.84 1.37 16.37
C PRO A 55 5.25 0.86 15.06
N ILE A 56 5.64 1.46 13.92
CA ILE A 56 5.10 1.16 12.59
C ILE A 56 6.26 0.77 11.65
N LEU A 57 6.13 -0.39 11.02
CA LEU A 57 6.96 -0.87 9.93
C LEU A 57 6.29 -0.54 8.60
N VAL A 58 6.91 0.32 7.80
CA VAL A 58 6.41 0.72 6.47
C VAL A 58 7.10 -0.17 5.45
N ILE A 59 6.35 -1.08 4.82
CA ILE A 59 6.90 -2.08 3.91
C ILE A 59 6.58 -1.72 2.46
N ALA A 60 7.57 -1.81 1.57
CA ALA A 60 7.39 -1.61 0.14
C ALA A 60 8.51 -2.33 -0.67
N PRO A 61 8.26 -2.68 -1.95
CA PRO A 61 6.97 -2.60 -2.62
C PRO A 61 6.02 -3.70 -2.14
N HIS A 62 4.73 -3.42 -2.09
CA HIS A 62 3.70 -4.45 -1.97
C HIS A 62 3.49 -5.06 -3.34
N SER A 63 3.75 -6.35 -3.51
CA SER A 63 3.77 -6.92 -4.86
C SER A 63 3.34 -8.36 -4.95
N SER A 64 3.22 -9.06 -3.83
CA SER A 64 2.94 -10.48 -3.88
C SER A 64 1.93 -10.92 -2.84
N PHE A 65 1.17 -11.96 -3.16
CA PHE A 65 0.44 -12.70 -2.12
C PHE A 65 1.41 -13.42 -1.16
N PHE A 66 2.65 -13.69 -1.59
CA PHE A 66 3.73 -14.23 -0.76
C PHE A 66 4.34 -13.21 0.21
N ASP A 67 3.88 -11.96 0.21
CA ASP A 67 4.29 -10.94 1.20
C ASP A 67 3.93 -11.35 2.65
N THR A 68 3.16 -12.44 2.83
CA THR A 68 2.94 -13.11 4.11
C THR A 68 4.20 -13.74 4.72
N LEU A 69 5.15 -14.21 3.91
CA LEU A 69 6.42 -14.75 4.38
C LEU A 69 7.29 -13.69 5.10
N PRO A 70 7.54 -12.49 4.51
CA PRO A 70 8.16 -11.39 5.22
C PRO A 70 7.52 -11.10 6.58
N PHE A 71 6.17 -11.09 6.68
CA PHE A 71 5.48 -10.87 7.95
C PHE A 71 5.83 -11.91 9.02
N CYS A 72 5.99 -13.17 8.64
CA CYS A 72 6.40 -14.24 9.56
C CYS A 72 7.84 -14.05 10.02
N CYS A 73 8.75 -13.68 9.11
CA CYS A 73 10.15 -13.39 9.44
C CYS A 73 10.30 -12.18 10.39
N ILE A 74 9.33 -11.25 10.39
CA ILE A 74 9.31 -10.10 11.30
C ILE A 74 8.34 -10.29 12.48
N GLY A 75 8.15 -11.52 12.95
CA GLY A 75 7.44 -11.79 14.22
C GLY A 75 5.93 -11.52 14.18
N ALA A 76 5.31 -11.66 13.01
CA ALA A 76 3.87 -11.55 12.80
C ALA A 76 3.25 -10.27 13.41
N PRO A 77 3.63 -9.08 12.91
CA PRO A 77 3.11 -7.79 13.38
C PRO A 77 1.61 -7.66 13.15
N SER A 78 0.97 -6.67 13.77
CA SER A 78 -0.41 -6.29 13.44
C SER A 78 -0.45 -5.77 12.00
N VAL A 79 -1.26 -6.38 11.15
CA VAL A 79 -1.35 -6.01 9.74
C VAL A 79 -2.54 -5.07 9.51
N VAL A 80 -2.36 -4.06 8.67
CA VAL A 80 -3.46 -3.24 8.15
C VAL A 80 -3.97 -3.83 6.84
N GLY A 81 -5.23 -4.23 6.77
CA GLY A 81 -5.74 -5.01 5.63
C GLY A 81 -7.23 -4.83 5.34
N LYS A 82 -7.70 -5.42 4.23
CA LYS A 82 -9.12 -5.40 3.85
C LYS A 82 -9.94 -6.26 4.82
N LYS A 83 -11.09 -5.77 5.28
CA LYS A 83 -12.03 -6.51 6.13
C LYS A 83 -12.50 -7.83 5.50
N SER A 84 -12.58 -7.90 4.17
CA SER A 84 -12.93 -9.13 3.44
C SER A 84 -11.96 -10.29 3.66
N LEU A 85 -10.70 -10.03 4.01
CA LEU A 85 -9.71 -11.08 4.29
C LEU A 85 -10.11 -11.96 5.49
N MET A 86 -10.88 -11.40 6.43
CA MET A 86 -11.39 -12.15 7.58
C MET A 86 -12.42 -13.23 7.20
N LYS A 87 -13.03 -13.12 6.01
CA LYS A 87 -14.02 -14.07 5.51
C LYS A 87 -13.39 -15.31 4.87
N ILE A 88 -12.08 -15.30 4.61
CA ILE A 88 -11.38 -16.44 4.00
C ILE A 88 -11.23 -17.54 5.07
N PRO A 89 -11.74 -18.76 4.81
CA PRO A 89 -11.64 -19.87 5.76
C PRO A 89 -10.18 -20.15 6.15
N PHE A 90 -9.96 -20.46 7.44
CA PHE A 90 -8.64 -20.63 8.07
C PHE A 90 -7.77 -19.36 8.09
N PHE A 91 -7.55 -18.71 6.96
CA PHE A 91 -6.73 -17.49 6.85
C PHE A 91 -7.24 -16.35 7.74
N GLY A 92 -8.55 -16.10 7.79
CA GLY A 92 -9.13 -15.08 8.67
C GLY A 92 -8.87 -15.34 10.15
N LYS A 93 -8.85 -16.61 10.58
CA LYS A 93 -8.53 -17.00 11.96
C LYS A 93 -7.04 -16.81 12.26
N LEU A 94 -6.16 -17.14 11.32
CA LEU A 94 -4.72 -16.89 11.47
C LEU A 94 -4.43 -15.38 11.54
N LEU A 95 -5.09 -14.60 10.69
CA LEU A 95 -4.94 -13.15 10.67
C LEU A 95 -5.40 -12.53 12.00
N SER A 96 -6.48 -13.04 12.63
CA SER A 96 -6.98 -12.52 13.92
C SER A 96 -5.96 -12.61 15.05
N LEU A 97 -5.02 -13.58 15.00
CA LEU A 97 -3.92 -13.72 15.96
C LEU A 97 -2.99 -12.50 15.95
N THR A 98 -2.88 -11.79 14.83
CA THR A 98 -2.06 -10.58 14.72
C THR A 98 -2.75 -9.33 15.29
N LYS A 99 -4.05 -9.41 15.62
CA LYS A 99 -4.92 -8.27 15.94
C LYS A 99 -4.83 -7.22 14.83
N PRO A 100 -5.35 -7.53 13.63
CA PRO A 100 -5.22 -6.66 12.47
C PRO A 100 -6.03 -5.38 12.67
N ILE A 101 -5.71 -4.36 11.87
CA ILE A 101 -6.55 -3.18 11.69
C ILE A 101 -7.26 -3.36 10.34
N LEU A 102 -8.58 -3.39 10.36
CA LEU A 102 -9.38 -3.78 9.20
C LEU A 102 -10.04 -2.57 8.56
N VAL A 103 -9.90 -2.46 7.24
CA VAL A 103 -10.52 -1.41 6.43
C VAL A 103 -11.59 -2.03 5.54
N ASP A 104 -12.81 -1.52 5.63
CA ASP A 104 -13.85 -1.77 4.64
C ASP A 104 -13.84 -0.65 3.60
N ARG A 105 -13.63 -0.99 2.33
CA ARG A 105 -13.54 0.02 1.27
C ARG A 105 -14.91 0.51 0.80
N ASN A 106 -15.98 -0.25 1.10
CA ASN A 106 -17.35 0.04 0.68
C ASN A 106 -18.09 0.91 1.71
N GLU A 107 -17.59 0.95 2.95
CA GLU A 107 -18.18 1.71 4.04
C GLU A 107 -17.56 3.12 4.11
N LYS A 108 -18.40 4.16 3.98
CA LYS A 108 -17.98 5.55 4.17
C LYS A 108 -17.47 5.73 5.60
N GLY A 109 -16.30 6.38 5.75
CA GLY A 109 -15.68 6.61 7.06
C GLY A 109 -14.76 5.50 7.58
N SER A 110 -14.87 4.26 7.08
CA SER A 110 -14.03 3.13 7.57
C SER A 110 -12.53 3.39 7.46
N ARG A 111 -12.08 4.06 6.38
CA ARG A 111 -10.66 4.47 6.23
C ARG A 111 -10.21 5.43 7.33
N SER A 112 -11.07 6.37 7.74
CA SER A 112 -10.80 7.33 8.80
C SER A 112 -10.72 6.63 10.16
N SER A 113 -11.70 5.77 10.45
CA SER A 113 -11.73 4.98 11.68
C SER A 113 -10.50 4.08 11.82
N ALA A 114 -10.10 3.40 10.74
CA ALA A 114 -8.90 2.57 10.74
C ALA A 114 -7.61 3.39 10.94
N ALA A 115 -7.54 4.60 10.39
CA ALA A 115 -6.40 5.49 10.63
C ALA A 115 -6.36 5.98 12.10
N HIS A 116 -7.51 6.28 12.70
CA HIS A 116 -7.58 6.61 14.12
C HIS A 116 -7.17 5.42 15.00
N GLU A 117 -7.65 4.21 14.70
CA GLU A 117 -7.28 2.99 15.42
C GLU A 117 -5.78 2.71 15.31
N LEU A 118 -5.21 2.89 14.11
CA LEU A 118 -3.77 2.80 13.87
C LEU A 118 -3.00 3.79 14.73
N LYS A 119 -3.40 5.08 14.72
CA LYS A 119 -2.75 6.12 15.54
C LYS A 119 -2.79 5.76 17.03
N GLN A 120 -3.94 5.32 17.54
CA GLN A 120 -4.07 4.93 18.94
C GLN A 120 -3.17 3.74 19.29
N ARG A 121 -3.20 2.67 18.49
CA ARG A 121 -2.37 1.47 18.73
C ARG A 121 -0.89 1.79 18.60
N ALA A 122 -0.48 2.58 17.62
CA ALA A 122 0.91 2.97 17.44
C ALA A 122 1.45 3.75 18.65
N ASN A 123 0.64 4.66 19.23
CA ASN A 123 1.01 5.37 20.46
C ASN A 123 1.16 4.42 21.66
N LEU A 124 0.27 3.45 21.82
CA LEU A 124 0.39 2.44 22.88
C LEU A 124 1.66 1.61 22.74
N VAL A 125 1.98 1.19 21.50
CA VAL A 125 3.20 0.44 21.19
C VAL A 125 4.45 1.27 21.48
N PHE A 126 4.48 2.54 21.04
CA PHE A 126 5.61 3.45 21.22
C PHE A 126 5.90 3.72 22.70
N ASN A 127 4.86 3.94 23.51
CA ASN A 127 4.98 4.18 24.94
C ASN A 127 5.21 2.90 25.76
N GLY A 128 5.34 1.72 25.11
CA GLY A 128 5.50 0.44 25.80
C GLY A 128 4.30 0.03 26.67
N ALA A 129 3.13 0.63 26.42
CA ALA A 129 1.95 0.47 27.25
C ALA A 129 1.39 -0.96 27.14
N LYS A 130 0.99 -1.52 28.29
CA LYS A 130 0.26 -2.80 28.37
C LYS A 130 -1.23 -2.53 28.49
N ASN A 131 -2.05 -3.24 27.72
CA ASN A 131 -3.50 -3.25 27.89
C ASN A 131 -3.93 -4.65 28.33
N ASN A 132 -4.59 -4.77 29.48
CA ASN A 132 -4.96 -6.05 30.11
C ASN A 132 -3.77 -7.04 30.21
N GLY A 133 -2.61 -6.54 30.65
CA GLY A 133 -1.38 -7.35 30.80
C GLY A 133 -0.63 -7.68 29.50
N MET A 134 -1.17 -7.31 28.34
CA MET A 134 -0.61 -7.64 27.03
C MET A 134 0.01 -6.41 26.35
N GLN A 135 1.21 -6.57 25.78
CA GLN A 135 1.80 -5.57 24.89
C GLN A 135 1.20 -5.70 23.48
N TRP A 136 0.89 -4.56 22.87
CA TRP A 136 0.47 -4.52 21.48
C TRP A 136 1.65 -4.86 20.56
N PRO A 137 1.46 -5.69 19.51
CA PRO A 137 2.51 -5.92 18.52
C PRO A 137 2.76 -4.64 17.70
N GLN A 138 3.99 -4.49 17.20
CA GLN A 138 4.32 -3.54 16.13
C GLN A 138 3.31 -3.65 14.99
N ILE A 139 3.00 -2.53 14.36
CA ILE A 139 2.10 -2.46 13.21
C ILE A 139 2.95 -2.56 11.95
N ALA A 140 2.52 -3.34 10.97
CA ALA A 140 3.13 -3.36 9.65
C ALA A 140 2.09 -3.01 8.58
N ILE A 141 2.50 -2.13 7.66
CA ILE A 141 1.61 -1.59 6.63
C ILE A 141 2.33 -1.51 5.30
N PHE A 142 1.61 -1.87 4.25
CA PHE A 142 1.95 -1.55 2.87
C PHE A 142 1.21 -0.28 2.46
N PRO A 143 1.85 0.90 2.47
CA PRO A 143 1.17 2.18 2.31
C PRO A 143 0.68 2.40 0.87
N GLU A 144 1.16 1.65 -0.12
CA GLU A 144 0.59 1.63 -1.49
C GLU A 144 -0.90 1.24 -1.48
N GLY A 145 -1.30 0.38 -0.53
CA GLY A 145 -2.67 -0.09 -0.39
C GLY A 145 -3.14 -1.04 -1.51
N THR A 146 -2.22 -1.54 -2.33
CA THR A 146 -2.43 -2.55 -3.36
C THR A 146 -1.12 -3.23 -3.71
N CYS A 147 -1.18 -4.39 -4.36
CA CYS A 147 0.00 -4.99 -4.96
C CYS A 147 0.31 -4.34 -6.33
N THR A 148 1.58 -4.06 -6.59
CA THR A 148 2.12 -3.47 -7.82
C THR A 148 3.18 -4.38 -8.45
N ASN A 149 3.65 -4.03 -9.65
CA ASN A 149 4.66 -4.79 -10.41
C ASN A 149 6.12 -4.50 -9.98
N ARG A 150 6.32 -3.63 -8.98
CA ARG A 150 7.65 -3.19 -8.48
C ARG A 150 8.51 -2.38 -9.42
N SER A 151 8.03 -1.97 -10.61
CA SER A 151 8.82 -1.10 -11.49
C SER A 151 9.03 0.29 -10.89
N GLN A 152 8.13 0.71 -9.99
CA GLN A 152 8.15 2.00 -9.31
C GLN A 152 7.32 1.97 -8.03
N LEU A 153 7.54 2.95 -7.15
CA LEU A 153 6.69 3.18 -5.98
C LEU A 153 5.62 4.23 -6.26
N ILE A 154 4.37 3.82 -6.21
CA ILE A 154 3.21 4.71 -6.29
C ILE A 154 3.05 5.55 -5.01
N SER A 155 2.13 6.51 -5.01
CA SER A 155 1.87 7.34 -3.83
C SER A 155 1.47 6.51 -2.60
N PHE A 156 2.11 6.82 -1.48
CA PHE A 156 1.84 6.21 -0.19
C PHE A 156 0.63 6.87 0.47
N LYS A 157 -0.31 6.06 0.97
CA LYS A 157 -1.48 6.58 1.69
C LYS A 157 -1.07 7.18 3.03
N PRO A 158 -1.56 8.37 3.40
CA PRO A 158 -1.12 9.11 4.60
C PRO A 158 -1.58 8.48 5.92
N GLY A 159 -2.44 7.46 5.89
CA GLY A 159 -3.08 6.86 7.08
C GLY A 159 -2.13 6.50 8.22
N ALA A 160 -1.00 5.85 7.90
CA ALA A 160 0.01 5.51 8.90
C ALA A 160 0.81 6.72 9.39
N PHE A 161 1.00 7.72 8.53
CA PHE A 161 1.84 8.89 8.77
C PHE A 161 1.13 9.96 9.61
N MET A 162 -0.21 9.95 9.66
CA MET A 162 -1.01 10.76 10.59
C MET A 162 -0.76 10.47 12.07
N ALA A 163 -0.09 9.35 12.37
CA ALA A 163 0.34 9.02 13.74
C ALA A 163 1.45 9.94 14.24
N GLN A 164 2.22 10.59 13.34
CA GLN A 164 3.34 11.49 13.68
C GLN A 164 4.46 10.83 14.50
N LEU A 165 4.50 9.50 14.51
CA LEU A 165 5.50 8.69 15.22
C LEU A 165 6.62 8.26 14.27
N PRO A 166 7.79 7.88 14.81
CA PRO A 166 8.85 7.27 14.01
C PRO A 166 8.36 6.01 13.29
N VAL A 167 8.80 5.82 12.05
CA VAL A 167 8.52 4.61 11.29
C VAL A 167 9.84 3.95 10.89
N GLN A 168 9.82 2.62 10.71
CA GLN A 168 10.95 1.94 10.10
C GLN A 168 10.57 1.52 8.67
N PRO A 169 11.24 2.08 7.65
CA PRO A 169 11.06 1.60 6.28
C PRO A 169 11.70 0.22 6.10
N VAL A 170 10.98 -0.70 5.46
CA VAL A 170 11.40 -2.07 5.15
C VAL A 170 11.25 -2.31 3.65
N CYS A 171 12.38 -2.51 2.97
CA CYS A 171 12.41 -2.71 1.52
C CYS A 171 12.42 -4.21 1.19
N LEU A 172 11.50 -4.65 0.33
CA LEU A 172 11.44 -6.02 -0.18
C LEU A 172 12.03 -6.08 -1.58
N ARG A 173 12.91 -7.06 -1.84
CA ARG A 173 13.38 -7.39 -3.19
C ARG A 173 13.15 -8.87 -3.49
N TRP A 174 12.78 -9.12 -4.73
CA TRP A 174 12.57 -10.46 -5.28
C TRP A 174 13.58 -10.70 -6.42
N PRO A 175 14.88 -10.91 -6.11
CA PRO A 175 15.93 -11.05 -7.12
C PRO A 175 15.88 -12.44 -7.78
N ASN A 176 14.84 -12.63 -8.59
CA ASN A 176 14.52 -13.87 -9.27
C ASN A 176 14.65 -13.67 -10.78
N LYS A 177 15.11 -14.70 -11.48
CA LYS A 177 15.22 -14.67 -12.94
C LYS A 177 13.87 -14.48 -13.61
N TYR A 178 12.83 -15.11 -13.06
CA TYR A 178 11.46 -15.00 -13.52
C TYR A 178 10.59 -14.39 -12.42
N ASP A 179 9.73 -13.47 -12.81
CA ASP A 179 8.77 -12.85 -11.90
C ASP A 179 7.46 -13.63 -11.89
N PHE A 180 7.39 -14.63 -11.01
CA PHE A 180 6.17 -15.42 -10.77
C PHE A 180 5.47 -15.05 -9.47
N VAL A 181 5.92 -13.98 -8.81
CA VAL A 181 5.41 -13.55 -7.50
C VAL A 181 4.61 -12.26 -7.60
N SER A 182 4.80 -11.44 -8.64
CA SER A 182 4.03 -10.21 -8.86
C SER A 182 2.56 -10.49 -9.13
N TRP A 183 1.70 -10.02 -8.23
CA TRP A 183 0.25 -10.09 -8.35
C TRP A 183 -0.33 -8.69 -8.51
N THR A 184 -0.66 -8.30 -9.74
CA THR A 184 -1.28 -7.00 -10.05
C THR A 184 -2.76 -7.16 -10.41
N TRP A 185 -3.50 -6.05 -10.44
CA TRP A 185 -4.94 -6.05 -10.75
C TRP A 185 -5.25 -6.60 -12.16
N GLU A 186 -4.47 -6.21 -13.17
CA GLU A 186 -4.53 -6.76 -14.55
C GLU A 186 -3.54 -7.92 -14.76
N GLY A 187 -3.04 -8.49 -13.67
CA GLY A 187 -1.99 -9.49 -13.69
C GLY A 187 -2.47 -10.91 -13.98
N THR A 188 -1.50 -11.83 -13.94
CA THR A 188 -1.79 -13.26 -14.05
C THR A 188 -2.67 -13.73 -12.88
N ALA A 189 -3.63 -14.61 -13.16
CA ALA A 189 -4.52 -15.16 -12.14
C ALA A 189 -3.73 -15.83 -10.99
N PRO A 190 -4.16 -15.70 -9.72
CA PRO A 190 -3.41 -16.18 -8.56
C PRO A 190 -3.03 -17.66 -8.63
N LEU A 191 -3.92 -18.53 -9.14
CA LEU A 191 -3.66 -19.97 -9.24
C LEU A 191 -2.54 -20.28 -10.24
N LYS A 192 -2.47 -19.52 -11.33
CA LYS A 192 -1.40 -19.64 -12.33
C LYS A 192 -0.08 -19.10 -11.78
N LEU A 193 -0.08 -17.97 -11.05
CA LEU A 193 1.11 -17.47 -10.37
C LEU A 193 1.63 -18.46 -9.33
N PHE A 194 0.73 -19.07 -8.55
CA PHE A 194 1.07 -20.13 -7.61
C PHE A 194 1.73 -21.32 -8.32
N TRP A 195 1.12 -21.81 -9.40
CA TRP A 195 1.69 -22.90 -10.20
C TRP A 195 3.08 -22.57 -10.76
N LEU A 196 3.24 -21.37 -11.33
CA LEU A 196 4.52 -20.92 -11.86
C LEU A 196 5.58 -20.78 -10.76
N SER A 197 5.18 -20.32 -9.57
CA SER A 197 6.07 -20.19 -8.42
C SER A 197 6.60 -21.54 -7.94
N VAL A 198 5.76 -22.59 -7.92
CA VAL A 198 6.22 -23.95 -7.56
C VAL A 198 7.05 -24.62 -8.67
N CYS A 199 6.90 -24.18 -9.92
CA CYS A 199 7.81 -24.59 -11.01
C CYS A 199 9.19 -23.92 -10.92
N GLN A 200 9.32 -22.83 -10.15
CA GLN A 200 10.60 -22.19 -9.87
C GLN A 200 11.24 -22.83 -8.63
N LEU A 201 12.16 -23.77 -8.86
CA LEU A 201 12.87 -24.52 -7.79
C LEU A 201 13.52 -23.64 -6.72
N GLN A 202 13.86 -22.40 -7.05
CA GLN A 202 14.47 -21.45 -6.14
C GLN A 202 13.87 -20.06 -6.31
N THR A 203 13.13 -19.61 -5.29
CA THR A 203 12.62 -18.24 -5.15
C THR A 203 13.38 -17.54 -4.03
N ASN A 204 13.98 -16.39 -4.34
CA ASN A 204 14.78 -15.59 -3.44
C ASN A 204 13.97 -14.38 -2.95
N LEU A 205 14.14 -14.05 -1.68
CA LEU A 205 13.59 -12.87 -1.03
C LEU A 205 14.72 -12.14 -0.30
N GLU A 206 14.83 -10.84 -0.47
CA GLU A 206 15.64 -9.99 0.39
C GLU A 206 14.75 -9.00 1.15
N ILE A 207 14.93 -8.95 2.47
CA ILE A 207 14.26 -8.01 3.38
C ILE A 207 15.34 -7.07 3.90
N GLU A 208 15.23 -5.78 3.62
CA GLU A 208 16.18 -4.78 4.08
C GLU A 208 15.51 -3.77 5.02
N PHE A 209 15.90 -3.80 6.28
CA PHE A 209 15.51 -2.83 7.29
C PHE A 209 16.38 -1.58 7.16
N LEU A 210 15.75 -0.46 6.79
CA LEU A 210 16.42 0.83 6.78
C LEU A 210 16.47 1.44 8.19
N PRO A 211 17.33 2.45 8.40
CA PRO A 211 17.33 3.21 9.65
C PRO A 211 15.94 3.75 9.99
N VAL A 212 15.65 3.88 11.29
CA VAL A 212 14.40 4.48 11.77
C VAL A 212 14.29 5.89 11.22
N TYR A 213 13.16 6.19 10.59
CA TYR A 213 12.83 7.51 10.09
C TYR A 213 12.00 8.24 11.14
N VAL A 214 12.55 9.34 11.66
CA VAL A 214 11.87 10.21 12.64
C VAL A 214 11.33 11.43 11.91
N PRO A 215 10.01 11.72 11.98
CA PRO A 215 9.44 12.85 11.28
C PRO A 215 9.89 14.19 11.88
N ASN A 216 10.22 15.16 11.02
CA ASN A 216 10.47 16.54 11.43
C ASN A 216 9.15 17.32 11.66
N GLU A 217 9.23 18.56 12.13
CA GLU A 217 8.03 19.36 12.44
C GLU A 217 7.13 19.63 11.22
N ALA A 218 7.71 19.83 10.03
CA ALA A 218 6.93 20.01 8.81
C ALA A 218 6.17 18.72 8.42
N GLU A 219 6.82 17.56 8.55
CA GLU A 219 6.23 16.25 8.31
C GLU A 219 5.17 15.86 9.35
N LYS A 220 5.33 16.31 10.60
CA LYS A 220 4.27 16.16 11.61
C LYS A 220 3.04 16.99 11.25
N GLY A 221 3.23 18.17 10.65
CA GLY A 221 2.16 19.03 10.14
C GLY A 221 1.49 18.53 8.85
N ASP A 222 2.23 17.80 7.99
CA ASP A 222 1.70 17.25 6.74
C ASP A 222 2.04 15.76 6.57
N ALA A 223 1.05 14.91 6.82
CA ALA A 223 1.16 13.46 6.67
C ALA A 223 1.46 13.02 5.22
N ASN A 224 1.06 13.79 4.20
CA ASN A 224 1.37 13.48 2.81
C ASN A 224 2.84 13.77 2.50
N LEU A 225 3.38 14.87 3.02
CA LEU A 225 4.81 15.16 2.95
C LEU A 225 5.63 14.06 3.62
N TYR A 226 5.22 13.64 4.82
CA TYR A 226 5.88 12.55 5.53
C TYR A 226 5.87 11.25 4.71
N ALA A 227 4.69 10.86 4.18
CA ALA A 227 4.54 9.70 3.32
C ALA A 227 5.44 9.77 2.07
N ARG A 228 5.50 10.94 1.43
CA ARG A 228 6.31 11.20 0.23
C ARG A 228 7.81 11.06 0.52
N ASN A 229 8.29 11.62 1.63
CA ASN A 229 9.71 11.56 1.98
C ASN A 229 10.16 10.15 2.36
N VAL A 230 9.33 9.41 3.13
CA VAL A 230 9.59 8.00 3.44
C VAL A 230 9.63 7.17 2.16
N ARG A 231 8.67 7.38 1.24
CA ARG A 231 8.69 6.73 -0.07
C ARG A 231 9.97 7.04 -0.85
N ALA A 232 10.43 8.30 -0.86
CA ALA A 232 11.66 8.69 -1.57
C ALA A 232 12.92 8.03 -0.99
N VAL A 233 12.98 7.83 0.34
CA VAL A 233 14.06 7.04 0.97
C VAL A 233 14.03 5.59 0.51
N MET A 234 12.84 4.97 0.50
CA MET A 234 12.67 3.57 0.07
C MET A 234 12.98 3.38 -1.41
N ALA A 235 12.53 4.31 -2.27
CA ALA A 235 12.80 4.30 -3.70
C ALA A 235 14.31 4.35 -4.00
N ARG A 236 15.06 5.22 -3.30
CA ARG A 236 16.53 5.28 -3.42
C ARG A 236 17.21 3.99 -3.01
N CYS A 237 16.75 3.35 -1.92
CA CYS A 237 17.26 2.04 -1.50
C CYS A 237 16.97 0.94 -2.54
N LEU A 238 15.76 0.93 -3.10
CA LEU A 238 15.32 -0.04 -4.09
C LEU A 238 15.90 0.23 -5.49
N GLN A 239 16.41 1.43 -5.75
CA GLN A 239 16.88 1.92 -7.05
C GLN A 239 15.79 1.88 -8.13
N ILE A 240 14.57 2.30 -7.75
CA ILE A 240 13.41 2.39 -8.64
C ILE A 240 12.80 3.80 -8.58
N PRO A 241 12.15 4.28 -9.65
CA PRO A 241 11.49 5.58 -9.65
C PRO A 241 10.26 5.63 -8.73
N THR A 242 9.75 6.84 -8.54
CA THR A 242 8.51 7.12 -7.80
C THR A 242 7.52 7.81 -8.70
N ASP A 243 6.23 7.50 -8.52
CA ASP A 243 5.15 8.12 -9.29
C ASP A 243 4.03 8.65 -8.39
N ASP A 244 3.49 9.83 -8.72
CA ASP A 244 2.58 10.56 -7.83
C ASP A 244 1.10 10.16 -7.95
N TYR A 245 0.79 9.01 -8.55
CA TYR A 245 -0.57 8.48 -8.61
C TYR A 245 -0.87 7.52 -7.44
N TYR A 246 -2.14 7.44 -7.04
CA TYR A 246 -2.65 6.48 -6.07
C TYR A 246 -3.27 5.27 -6.76
N VAL A 247 -3.49 4.17 -6.04
CA VAL A 247 -4.20 3.00 -6.60
C VAL A 247 -5.59 3.36 -7.15
N GLU A 248 -6.28 4.31 -6.52
CA GLU A 248 -7.58 4.79 -6.99
C GLU A 248 -7.52 5.43 -8.38
N ASP A 249 -6.32 5.84 -8.83
CA ASP A 249 -6.09 6.44 -10.12
C ASP A 249 -5.83 5.42 -11.23
N ALA A 250 -5.55 4.16 -10.88
CA ALA A 250 -5.13 3.14 -11.84
C ALA A 250 -6.13 2.92 -12.99
N ARG A 251 -7.44 3.08 -12.72
CA ARG A 251 -8.49 2.97 -13.74
C ARG A 251 -8.39 4.03 -14.85
N TYR A 252 -7.82 5.19 -14.53
CA TYR A 252 -7.65 6.28 -15.48
C TYR A 252 -6.44 6.06 -16.39
N LEU A 253 -5.47 5.26 -15.93
CA LEU A 253 -4.24 4.95 -16.66
C LEU A 253 -4.47 3.91 -17.79
N THR A 254 -5.48 3.04 -17.68
CA THR A 254 -5.66 1.88 -18.57
C THR A 254 -6.63 2.12 -19.75
N LEU A 255 -7.10 3.36 -19.93
CA LEU A 255 -8.10 3.69 -20.95
C LEU A 255 -7.50 4.07 -22.30
N HIS A 256 -7.74 3.23 -23.31
CA HIS A 256 -7.40 3.52 -24.69
C HIS A 256 -8.42 4.49 -25.34
N GLY A 257 -8.07 5.77 -25.44
CA GLY A 257 -8.58 6.72 -26.45
C GLY A 257 -10.02 7.25 -26.31
N LYS A 258 -11.02 6.41 -26.02
CA LYS A 258 -12.42 6.79 -25.73
C LYS A 258 -12.70 6.52 -24.24
N GLY A 259 -13.36 7.45 -23.56
CA GLY A 259 -13.63 7.40 -22.11
C GLY A 259 -12.69 8.25 -21.25
N LYS A 260 -11.49 8.62 -21.75
CA LYS A 260 -10.57 9.53 -21.02
C LYS A 260 -11.22 10.88 -20.67
N LEU A 261 -12.15 11.42 -21.47
CA LEU A 261 -12.77 12.72 -21.21
C LEU A 261 -13.81 12.67 -20.06
N GLU A 262 -14.74 11.72 -20.10
CA GLU A 262 -15.73 11.53 -19.02
C GLU A 262 -15.04 11.18 -17.69
N GLU A 263 -14.03 10.32 -17.75
CA GLU A 263 -13.25 9.96 -16.59
C GLU A 263 -12.33 11.08 -16.07
N PHE A 264 -11.82 11.92 -16.96
CA PHE A 264 -11.14 13.17 -16.60
C PHE A 264 -12.06 14.09 -15.81
N PHE A 265 -13.33 14.25 -16.23
CA PHE A 265 -14.30 15.03 -15.46
C PHE A 265 -14.65 14.38 -14.12
N ASP A 266 -14.83 13.06 -14.06
CA ASP A 266 -15.01 12.35 -12.78
C ASP A 266 -13.81 12.56 -11.85
N LEU A 267 -12.58 12.53 -12.38
CA LEU A 267 -11.37 12.80 -11.62
C LEU A 267 -11.32 14.26 -11.13
N LEU A 268 -11.58 15.25 -11.98
CA LEU A 268 -11.63 16.67 -11.60
C LEU A 268 -12.66 16.91 -10.49
N ASN A 269 -13.87 16.37 -10.66
CA ASN A 269 -14.95 16.47 -9.67
C ASN A 269 -14.53 15.84 -8.33
N ARG A 270 -13.89 14.66 -8.34
CA ARG A 270 -13.38 14.01 -7.13
C ARG A 270 -12.27 14.78 -6.44
N LEU A 271 -11.43 15.46 -7.21
CA LEU A 271 -10.36 16.32 -6.69
C LEU A 271 -10.88 17.71 -6.31
N ASN A 272 -12.19 17.95 -6.41
CA ASN A 272 -12.85 19.22 -6.15
C ASN A 272 -12.23 20.38 -6.97
N MET A 273 -11.81 20.06 -8.19
CA MET A 273 -11.27 21.01 -9.15
C MET A 273 -12.38 21.43 -10.10
N SER A 274 -12.82 22.69 -10.02
CA SER A 274 -13.75 23.27 -10.99
C SER A 274 -12.97 24.01 -12.06
N LEU A 275 -13.24 23.66 -13.33
CA LEU A 275 -12.92 24.56 -14.44
C LEU A 275 -13.88 25.74 -14.36
N SER A 276 -13.39 26.97 -14.50
CA SER A 276 -14.26 28.15 -14.57
C SER A 276 -15.24 27.96 -15.72
N VAL A 277 -16.53 28.15 -15.43
CA VAL A 277 -17.75 27.71 -16.13
C VAL A 277 -17.96 28.33 -17.55
N GLY A 278 -16.90 28.63 -18.29
CA GLY A 278 -16.99 29.34 -19.57
C GLY A 278 -16.99 28.47 -20.82
N GLU A 279 -16.78 27.16 -20.74
CA GLU A 279 -16.48 26.36 -21.93
C GLU A 279 -17.28 25.06 -21.98
N ASP A 280 -18.10 25.00 -23.03
CA ASP A 280 -18.88 23.87 -23.49
C ASP A 280 -18.06 22.57 -23.46
N LEU A 281 -18.70 21.44 -23.14
CA LEU A 281 -18.07 20.12 -23.23
C LEU A 281 -17.39 19.93 -24.60
N HIS A 282 -17.99 20.52 -25.64
CA HIS A 282 -17.48 20.59 -26.99
C HIS A 282 -16.19 21.39 -27.17
N SER A 283 -16.01 22.54 -26.50
CA SER A 283 -14.78 23.34 -26.61
C SER A 283 -13.61 22.68 -25.88
N LEU A 284 -13.85 22.08 -24.71
CA LEU A 284 -12.81 21.29 -24.03
C LEU A 284 -12.47 20.00 -24.78
N GLN A 285 -13.45 19.33 -25.38
CA GLN A 285 -13.21 18.17 -26.22
C GLN A 285 -12.46 18.54 -27.52
N ALA A 286 -12.72 19.73 -28.07
CA ALA A 286 -11.97 20.29 -29.17
C ALA A 286 -10.52 20.60 -28.76
N VAL A 287 -10.29 21.22 -27.59
CA VAL A 287 -8.95 21.47 -27.03
C VAL A 287 -8.22 20.15 -26.80
N TRP A 288 -8.88 19.16 -26.20
CA TRP A 288 -8.34 17.83 -25.95
C TRP A 288 -7.93 17.11 -27.24
N ASN A 289 -8.81 17.11 -28.24
CA ASN A 289 -8.55 16.51 -29.54
C ASN A 289 -7.46 17.28 -30.31
N TYR A 290 -7.47 18.60 -30.23
CA TYR A 290 -6.44 19.44 -30.85
C TYR A 290 -5.07 19.20 -30.21
N LEU A 291 -4.94 19.24 -28.88
CA LEU A 291 -3.67 18.99 -28.18
C LEU A 291 -3.08 17.63 -28.57
N ARG A 292 -3.92 16.59 -28.69
CA ARG A 292 -3.50 15.25 -29.09
C ARG A 292 -3.05 15.15 -30.55
N HIS A 293 -3.69 15.87 -31.48
CA HIS A 293 -3.47 15.72 -32.93
C HIS A 293 -2.79 16.93 -33.60
N SER A 294 -2.39 17.94 -32.83
CA SER A 294 -1.70 19.12 -33.34
C SER A 294 -0.27 18.80 -33.77
N GLU A 295 0.27 19.57 -34.71
CA GLU A 295 1.70 19.50 -35.10
C GLU A 295 2.65 19.72 -33.91
N PHE A 296 2.15 20.30 -32.82
CA PHE A 296 2.84 20.51 -31.55
C PHE A 296 3.12 19.18 -30.81
N SER A 297 2.12 18.28 -30.74
CA SER A 297 2.29 16.90 -30.26
C SER A 297 3.26 16.11 -31.15
N ALA A 298 3.18 16.31 -32.47
CA ALA A 298 4.02 15.60 -33.45
C ALA A 298 5.51 15.99 -33.41
N LYS A 299 5.88 17.17 -32.89
CA LYS A 299 7.28 17.62 -32.78
C LYS A 299 7.93 17.36 -31.42
N HIS A 300 7.15 17.28 -30.34
CA HIS A 300 7.68 17.22 -28.97
C HIS A 300 7.24 16.00 -28.14
N PHE A 301 6.42 15.09 -28.69
CA PHE A 301 5.93 13.87 -28.03
C PHE A 301 5.23 14.08 -26.67
N ALA A 302 5.07 15.29 -26.13
CA ALA A 302 4.32 15.56 -24.90
C ALA A 302 3.96 17.04 -24.70
N VAL A 303 2.77 17.30 -24.15
CA VAL A 303 2.37 18.61 -23.60
C VAL A 303 3.08 18.80 -22.26
N THR A 304 3.66 19.97 -21.97
CA THR A 304 4.27 20.24 -20.65
C THR A 304 3.21 20.57 -19.59
N TYR A 305 3.53 20.36 -18.31
CA TYR A 305 2.61 20.70 -17.20
C TYR A 305 2.19 22.17 -17.23
N ASN A 306 3.13 23.08 -17.51
CA ASN A 306 2.86 24.52 -17.54
C ASN A 306 1.89 24.87 -18.67
N GLU A 307 2.05 24.26 -19.84
CA GLU A 307 1.13 24.45 -20.97
C GLU A 307 -0.26 23.91 -20.64
N PHE A 308 -0.34 22.66 -20.18
CA PHE A 308 -1.60 22.04 -19.74
C PHE A 308 -2.33 22.90 -18.71
N GLN A 309 -1.59 23.44 -17.74
CA GLN A 309 -2.13 24.32 -16.73
C GLN A 309 -2.65 25.65 -17.32
N SER A 310 -1.85 26.29 -18.17
CA SER A 310 -2.24 27.55 -18.82
C SER A 310 -3.48 27.39 -19.69
N TYR A 311 -3.59 26.27 -20.40
CA TYR A 311 -4.74 25.97 -21.25
C TYR A 311 -6.04 25.74 -20.47
N LEU A 312 -5.96 25.12 -19.29
CA LEU A 312 -7.14 24.87 -18.45
C LEU A 312 -7.46 26.03 -17.50
N HIS A 313 -6.71 27.13 -17.57
CA HIS A 313 -6.91 28.33 -16.74
C HIS A 313 -6.91 28.08 -15.22
N PHE A 314 -6.19 27.04 -14.75
CA PHE A 314 -6.10 26.76 -13.31
C PHE A 314 -5.04 27.63 -12.60
N PRO A 315 -5.26 27.98 -11.31
CA PRO A 315 -4.29 28.72 -10.50
C PRO A 315 -2.93 28.02 -10.38
N LYS A 316 -1.84 28.80 -10.27
CA LYS A 316 -0.47 28.29 -10.03
C LYS A 316 -0.43 27.45 -8.74
N ASP A 317 0.26 26.31 -8.82
CA ASP A 317 0.59 25.40 -7.71
C ASP A 317 -0.51 24.50 -7.12
N GLN A 318 -1.46 24.03 -7.93
CA GLN A 318 -2.36 22.94 -7.51
C GLN A 318 -1.71 21.55 -7.65
N ILE A 319 -1.35 20.93 -6.52
CA ILE A 319 -0.88 19.52 -6.45
C ILE A 319 -1.86 18.57 -7.16
N SER A 320 -3.17 18.81 -7.01
CA SER A 320 -4.22 18.04 -7.66
C SER A 320 -4.18 18.14 -9.19
N LEU A 321 -3.85 19.30 -9.75
CA LEU A 321 -3.72 19.49 -11.21
C LEU A 321 -2.54 18.71 -11.77
N ARG A 322 -1.41 18.72 -11.05
CA ARG A 322 -0.23 17.95 -11.44
C ARG A 322 -0.48 16.44 -11.43
N ARG A 323 -1.30 15.97 -10.48
CA ARG A 323 -1.78 14.58 -10.46
C ARG A 323 -2.64 14.27 -11.69
N VAL A 324 -3.58 15.14 -12.06
CA VAL A 324 -4.38 14.97 -13.28
C VAL A 324 -3.49 14.92 -14.52
N PHE A 325 -2.58 15.88 -14.65
CA PHE A 325 -1.62 15.94 -15.77
C PHE A 325 -0.82 14.64 -15.92
N ASN A 326 -0.25 14.12 -14.83
CA ASN A 326 0.54 12.89 -14.85
C ASN A 326 -0.29 11.64 -15.22
N ILE A 327 -1.58 11.60 -14.86
CA ILE A 327 -2.47 10.47 -15.17
C ILE A 327 -2.85 10.44 -16.65
N MET A 328 -2.93 11.61 -17.29
CA MET A 328 -3.46 11.69 -18.65
C MET A 328 -2.56 11.05 -19.71
N ASP A 329 -1.29 10.78 -19.38
CA ASP A 329 -0.23 10.23 -20.23
C ASP A 329 -0.19 10.94 -21.59
N TRP A 330 0.58 12.03 -21.65
CA TRP A 330 0.67 12.92 -22.80
C TRP A 330 1.66 12.43 -23.87
N VAL A 331 2.18 11.22 -23.72
CA VAL A 331 3.21 10.60 -24.57
C VAL A 331 2.65 10.08 -25.89
#